data_AF-A0A9E3U4C6-F1
#
_entry.id   AF-A0A9E3U4C6-F1
#
_cell.length_a   1.000
_cell.length_b   1.000
_cell.length_c   1.000
_cell.angle_alpha   90.00
_cell.angle_beta   90.00
_cell.angle_gamma   90.00
#
_symmetry.space_group_name_H-M   'P 1'
#
loop_
_entity.id
_entity.type
_entity.pdbx_description
1 polymer ?
#
loop_
_entity_poly.entity_id
_entity_poly.type
_entity_poly.pdbx_seq_one_letter_code
_entity_poly.pdbx_strand_id
1 'polypeptide(L)'
;MWTSPLCALLLQSALAGVAALLARRAKPVALALGAAAFLGAPWLAGSIPLLRGLSALVGGIGLLRVIDVVRTNEPWSAWRRVLHVASFVDSRTLRRARAHLEGRALGRAVLWAALAAAGFHVAHAPQHLLRWGGGLVFAYATIEAGYALIGAAYRALGFVAPPLHVWPVASLSVGELWGTRWARPVSAWLRENCFRPLARRGHPMLGLLLGFVASAGGHAYPVRVALDLPMAAMMFAFFLVQGVFVLLESRLGASRWPRPARRAWTVTVMIASSPLFVEPALRVVGCP
;
A
#
# COMPACT_ATOMS: atom_id res chain seq x y z
N MET A 1 -15.02 -22.53 15.79
CA MET A 1 -14.37 -21.67 16.80
C MET A 1 -14.24 -20.27 16.22
N TRP A 2 -14.95 -19.29 16.78
CA TRP A 2 -14.85 -17.89 16.36
C TRP A 2 -13.58 -17.30 16.97
N THR A 3 -12.47 -17.29 16.23
CA THR A 3 -11.28 -16.57 16.67
C THR A 3 -11.55 -15.07 16.58
N SER A 4 -11.32 -14.36 17.68
CA SER A 4 -11.52 -12.91 17.75
C SER A 4 -10.50 -12.20 16.84
N PRO A 5 -10.89 -11.13 16.11
CA PRO A 5 -9.95 -10.25 15.40
C PRO A 5 -8.78 -9.78 16.26
N LEU A 6 -9.00 -9.63 17.57
CA LEU A 6 -7.95 -9.30 18.53
C LEU A 6 -6.89 -10.40 18.64
N CYS A 7 -7.28 -11.68 18.63
CA CYS A 7 -6.34 -12.80 18.65
C CYS A 7 -5.44 -12.82 17.42
N ALA A 8 -5.99 -12.54 16.24
CA ALA A 8 -5.22 -12.42 15.00
C ALA A 8 -4.19 -11.29 15.09
N LEU A 9 -4.61 -10.10 15.54
CA LEU A 9 -3.71 -8.95 15.72
C LEU A 9 -2.62 -9.20 16.76
N LEU A 10 -2.96 -9.84 17.89
CA LEU A 10 -2.00 -10.18 18.93
C LEU A 10 -0.96 -11.20 18.42
N LEU A 11 -1.40 -12.28 17.77
CA LEU A 11 -0.49 -13.27 17.19
C LEU A 11 0.43 -12.62 16.15
N GLN A 12 -0.15 -11.83 15.25
CA GLN A 12 0.59 -11.13 14.21
C GLN A 12 1.64 -10.18 14.80
N SER A 13 1.27 -9.41 15.83
CA SER A 13 2.17 -8.48 16.53
C SER A 13 3.28 -9.23 17.28
N ALA A 14 2.95 -10.34 17.92
CA ALA A 14 3.93 -11.19 18.62
C ALA A 14 4.94 -11.78 17.63
N LEU A 15 4.48 -12.39 16.54
CA LEU A 15 5.35 -12.95 15.49
C LEU A 15 6.26 -11.88 14.87
N ALA A 16 5.71 -10.71 14.55
CA ALA A 16 6.48 -9.60 14.00
C ALA A 16 7.51 -9.04 15.00
N GLY A 17 7.15 -8.95 16.28
CA GLY A 17 8.04 -8.55 17.36
C GLY A 17 9.21 -9.52 17.54
N VAL A 18 8.93 -10.83 17.60
CA VAL A 18 9.97 -11.87 17.69
C VAL A 18 10.85 -11.86 16.43
N ALA A 19 10.27 -11.70 15.24
CA ALA A 19 11.03 -11.54 14.00
C ALA A 19 12.03 -10.35 14.10
N ALA A 20 11.57 -9.20 14.61
CA ALA A 20 12.42 -8.03 14.79
C ALA A 20 13.60 -8.27 15.75
N LEU A 21 13.38 -9.05 16.81
CA LEU A 21 14.42 -9.41 17.78
C LEU A 21 15.46 -10.37 17.17
N LEU A 22 15.01 -11.36 16.39
CA LEU A 22 15.84 -12.39 15.76
C LEU A 22 16.55 -11.95 14.47
N ALA A 23 16.09 -10.87 13.83
CA ALA A 23 16.53 -10.44 12.50
C ALA A 23 18.05 -10.32 12.30
N ARG A 24 18.84 -10.08 13.36
CA ARG A 24 20.31 -10.02 13.27
C ARG A 24 21.02 -11.36 13.49
N ARG A 25 20.43 -12.26 14.29
CA ARG A 25 21.05 -13.54 14.68
C ARG A 25 20.62 -14.69 13.77
N ALA A 26 19.37 -14.67 13.31
CA ALA A 26 18.78 -15.73 12.52
C ALA A 26 17.87 -15.13 11.42
N LYS A 27 18.50 -14.55 10.38
CA LYS A 27 17.80 -13.89 9.26
C LYS A 27 16.70 -14.76 8.63
N PRO A 28 16.94 -16.04 8.29
CA PRO A 28 15.90 -16.88 7.70
C PRO A 28 14.70 -17.09 8.62
N VAL A 29 14.94 -17.29 9.92
CA VAL A 29 13.88 -17.46 10.93
C VAL A 29 13.06 -16.19 11.08
N ALA A 30 13.71 -15.01 11.13
CA ALA A 30 13.00 -13.74 11.20
C ALA A 30 12.11 -13.50 9.97
N LEU A 31 12.59 -13.81 8.77
CA LEU A 31 11.79 -13.72 7.55
C LEU A 31 10.62 -14.71 7.56
N ALA A 32 10.85 -15.95 8.01
CA ALA A 32 9.80 -16.96 8.13
C ALA A 32 8.70 -16.52 9.12
N LEU A 33 9.08 -15.95 10.27
CA LEU A 33 8.13 -15.42 11.26
C LEU A 33 7.35 -14.21 10.72
N GLY A 34 8.03 -13.28 10.04
CA GLY A 34 7.37 -12.15 9.39
C GLY A 34 6.40 -12.62 8.29
N ALA A 35 6.79 -13.61 7.50
CA ALA A 35 5.94 -14.20 6.48
C ALA A 35 4.76 -14.96 7.11
N ALA A 36 4.95 -15.69 8.21
CA ALA A 36 3.87 -16.34 8.94
C ALA A 36 2.87 -15.33 9.53
N ALA A 37 3.37 -14.20 10.06
CA ALA A 37 2.53 -13.10 10.55
C ALA A 37 1.67 -12.52 9.42
N PHE A 38 2.25 -12.34 8.22
CA PHE A 38 1.53 -11.82 7.07
C PHE A 38 0.58 -12.84 6.43
N LEU A 39 1.02 -14.08 6.20
CA LEU A 39 0.31 -15.08 5.41
C LEU A 39 -0.68 -15.94 6.20
N GLY A 40 -0.44 -16.10 7.51
CA GLY A 40 -1.21 -16.99 8.38
C GLY A 40 -2.23 -16.25 9.24
N ALA A 41 -1.78 -15.27 10.03
CA ALA A 41 -2.60 -14.62 11.04
C ALA A 41 -3.92 -13.99 10.52
N PRO A 42 -3.98 -13.40 9.30
CA PRO A 42 -5.22 -12.81 8.79
C PRO A 42 -6.39 -13.80 8.65
N TRP A 43 -6.12 -15.09 8.46
CA TRP A 43 -7.16 -16.14 8.40
C TRP A 43 -7.85 -16.38 9.74
N LEU A 44 -7.25 -15.90 10.84
CA LEU A 44 -7.81 -15.99 12.19
C LEU A 44 -8.66 -14.78 12.57
N ALA A 45 -8.79 -13.78 11.70
CA ALA A 45 -9.46 -12.50 12.01
C ALA A 45 -11.01 -12.54 11.98
N GLY A 46 -11.62 -13.73 12.11
CA GLY A 46 -13.08 -13.91 12.06
C GLY A 46 -13.61 -14.08 10.64
N SER A 47 -14.91 -13.87 10.40
CA SER A 47 -15.56 -14.04 9.09
C SER A 47 -15.75 -12.74 8.30
N ILE A 48 -15.52 -11.57 8.93
CA ILE A 48 -15.77 -10.27 8.31
C ILE A 48 -14.65 -9.97 7.29
N PRO A 49 -14.96 -9.84 5.99
CA PRO A 49 -13.97 -9.60 4.93
C PRO A 49 -13.06 -8.40 5.21
N LEU A 50 -13.66 -7.30 5.66
CA LEU A 50 -12.95 -6.07 5.98
C LEU A 50 -11.85 -6.29 7.04
N LEU A 51 -12.17 -7.00 8.14
CA LEU A 51 -11.22 -7.22 9.22
C LEU A 51 -10.06 -8.13 8.79
N ARG A 52 -10.35 -9.16 7.98
CA ARG A 52 -9.32 -10.01 7.37
C ARG A 52 -8.40 -9.22 6.45
N GLY A 53 -8.98 -8.41 5.56
CA GLY A 53 -8.24 -7.57 4.64
C GLY A 53 -7.35 -6.56 5.37
N LEU A 54 -7.88 -5.88 6.39
CA LEU A 54 -7.11 -4.95 7.22
C LEU A 54 -5.98 -5.65 8.00
N SER A 55 -6.24 -6.83 8.59
CA SER A 55 -5.21 -7.62 9.26
C SER A 55 -4.09 -8.01 8.29
N ALA A 56 -4.42 -8.46 7.07
CA ALA A 56 -3.46 -8.77 6.03
C ALA A 56 -2.66 -7.53 5.59
N LEU A 57 -3.28 -6.37 5.45
CA LEU A 57 -2.58 -5.12 5.11
C LEU A 57 -1.58 -4.71 6.20
N VAL A 58 -2.00 -4.73 7.47
CA VAL A 58 -1.11 -4.47 8.61
C VAL A 58 0.04 -5.48 8.65
N GLY A 59 -0.23 -6.74 8.31
CA GLY A 59 0.77 -7.82 8.28
C GLY A 59 1.77 -7.62 7.17
N GLY A 60 1.29 -7.16 6.01
CA GLY A 60 2.12 -6.79 4.87
C GLY A 60 3.08 -5.67 5.25
N ILE A 61 2.58 -4.60 5.87
CA ILE A 61 3.43 -3.50 6.36
C ILE A 61 4.48 -4.03 7.34
N GLY A 62 4.08 -4.84 8.32
CA GLY A 62 5.01 -5.47 9.27
C GLY A 62 6.10 -6.30 8.58
N LEU A 63 5.73 -7.10 7.57
CA LEU A 63 6.69 -7.88 6.77
C LEU A 63 7.68 -6.97 6.02
N LEU A 64 7.23 -5.88 5.40
CA LEU A 64 8.14 -4.92 4.75
C LEU A 64 9.19 -4.38 5.73
N ARG A 65 8.77 -4.09 6.98
CA ARG A 65 9.66 -3.63 8.05
C ARG A 65 10.59 -4.72 8.56
N VAL A 66 10.14 -5.97 8.66
CA VAL A 66 11.01 -7.11 8.98
C VAL A 66 12.10 -7.25 7.92
N ILE A 67 11.76 -7.14 6.63
CA ILE A 67 12.72 -7.15 5.53
C ILE A 67 13.72 -6.00 5.67
N ASP A 68 13.25 -4.77 5.98
CA ASP A 68 14.12 -3.62 6.23
C ASP A 68 15.15 -3.90 7.35
N VAL A 69 14.71 -4.49 8.46
CA VAL A 69 15.57 -4.82 9.61
C VAL A 69 16.57 -5.94 9.30
N VAL A 70 16.15 -6.97 8.54
CA VAL A 70 17.04 -8.07 8.14
C VAL A 70 18.14 -7.59 7.19
N ARG A 71 17.81 -6.59 6.34
CA ARG A 71 18.72 -6.04 5.34
C ARG A 71 19.62 -4.91 5.85
N THR A 72 19.22 -4.19 6.89
CA THR A 72 20.01 -3.05 7.38
C THR A 72 21.30 -3.51 8.06
N ASN A 73 22.41 -2.85 7.71
CA ASN A 73 23.70 -3.04 8.39
C ASN A 73 23.84 -2.11 9.61
N GLU A 74 22.96 -1.11 9.76
CA GLU A 74 23.02 -0.16 10.86
C GLU A 74 22.82 -0.87 12.22
N PRO A 75 23.65 -0.54 13.25
CA PRO A 75 23.58 -1.16 14.56
C PRO A 75 22.37 -0.65 15.36
N TRP A 76 21.18 -1.16 15.05
CA TRP A 76 19.96 -0.84 15.79
C TRP A 76 19.88 -1.64 17.09
N SER A 77 19.51 -0.95 18.18
CA SER A 77 19.12 -1.61 19.43
C SER A 77 17.89 -2.50 19.23
N ALA A 78 17.70 -3.49 20.10
CA ALA A 78 16.54 -4.40 20.03
C ALA A 78 15.21 -3.63 20.02
N TRP A 79 15.09 -2.64 20.90
CA TRP A 79 13.91 -1.78 20.99
C TRP A 79 13.64 -0.99 19.71
N ARG A 80 14.67 -0.42 19.08
CA ARG A 80 14.50 0.30 17.80
C ARG A 80 14.00 -0.60 16.68
N ARG A 81 14.43 -1.87 16.65
CA ARG A 81 13.93 -2.85 15.66
C ARG A 81 12.45 -3.16 15.87
N VAL A 82 12.04 -3.42 17.12
CA VAL A 82 10.64 -3.67 17.46
C VAL A 82 9.77 -2.47 17.11
N LEU A 83 10.17 -1.25 17.51
CA LEU A 83 9.44 -0.02 17.18
C LEU A 83 9.36 0.21 15.66
N HIS A 84 10.42 -0.08 14.91
CA HIS A 84 10.38 0.04 13.45
C HIS A 84 9.39 -0.93 12.82
N VAL A 85 9.34 -2.18 13.29
CA VAL A 85 8.40 -3.19 12.79
C VAL A 85 6.95 -2.88 13.17
N ALA A 86 6.72 -2.31 14.34
CA ALA A 86 5.40 -1.85 14.77
C ALA A 86 4.95 -0.55 14.10
N SER A 87 5.86 0.18 13.43
CA SER A 87 5.58 1.49 12.85
C SER A 87 4.93 1.37 11.47
N PHE A 88 3.80 2.05 11.28
CA PHE A 88 3.12 2.13 9.98
C PHE A 88 3.99 2.84 8.94
N VAL A 89 4.62 3.94 9.34
CA VAL A 89 5.55 4.72 8.51
C VAL A 89 6.97 4.18 8.69
N ASP A 90 7.80 4.28 7.65
CA ASP A 90 9.21 3.95 7.74
C ASP A 90 9.90 4.87 8.76
N SER A 91 10.24 4.33 9.93
CA SER A 91 10.81 5.14 11.01
C SER A 91 12.17 5.77 10.66
N ARG A 92 12.85 5.29 9.61
CA ARG A 92 14.08 5.91 9.08
C ARG A 92 13.81 7.25 8.39
N THR A 93 12.60 7.45 7.91
CA THR A 93 12.18 8.66 7.16
C THR A 93 11.49 9.70 8.05
N LEU A 94 11.20 9.35 9.30
CA LEU A 94 10.58 10.26 10.24
C LEU A 94 11.57 11.36 10.65
N ARG A 95 11.09 12.60 10.63
CA ARG A 95 11.85 13.75 11.16
C ARG A 95 11.29 14.13 12.53
N ARG A 96 12.15 14.41 13.50
CA ARG A 96 11.71 14.93 14.81
C ARG A 96 11.11 16.33 14.65
N ALA A 97 10.07 16.63 15.41
CA ALA A 97 9.40 17.92 15.50
C ALA A 97 8.82 18.11 16.89
N ARG A 98 8.38 19.33 17.22
CA ARG A 98 7.65 19.58 18.47
C ARG A 98 6.31 18.83 18.44
N ALA A 99 6.05 18.05 19.49
CA ALA A 99 4.78 17.34 19.67
C ALA A 99 3.61 18.34 19.77
N HIS A 100 2.61 18.17 18.91
CA HIS A 100 1.34 18.90 18.95
C HIS A 100 0.30 18.20 18.08
N LEU A 101 -0.99 18.44 18.39
CA LEU A 101 -2.09 18.00 17.55
C LEU A 101 -2.25 18.98 16.38
N GLU A 102 -2.03 18.50 15.16
CA GLU A 102 -2.15 19.33 13.95
C GLU A 102 -3.63 19.40 13.51
N GLY A 103 -4.37 20.41 14.01
CA GLY A 103 -5.80 20.59 13.70
C GLY A 103 -6.10 20.64 12.19
N ARG A 104 -5.19 21.19 11.38
CA ARG A 104 -5.30 21.19 9.91
C ARG A 104 -5.25 19.78 9.30
N ALA A 105 -4.45 18.87 9.86
CA ALA A 105 -4.40 17.48 9.41
C ALA A 105 -5.70 16.75 9.76
N LEU A 106 -6.25 16.98 10.96
CA LEU A 106 -7.54 16.43 11.39
C LEU A 106 -8.69 16.95 10.52
N GLY A 107 -8.73 18.26 10.25
CA GLY A 107 -9.72 18.85 9.35
C GLY A 107 -9.65 18.25 7.94
N ARG A 108 -8.45 18.08 7.39
CA ARG A 108 -8.27 17.37 6.11
C ARG A 108 -8.76 15.92 6.17
N ALA A 109 -8.48 15.20 7.25
CA ALA A 109 -8.95 13.83 7.41
C ALA A 109 -10.48 13.76 7.39
N VAL A 110 -11.17 14.68 8.06
CA VAL A 110 -12.65 14.77 8.06
C VAL A 110 -13.17 15.06 6.65
N LEU A 111 -12.59 16.03 5.93
CA LEU A 111 -13.01 16.35 4.56
C LEU A 111 -12.82 15.16 3.61
N TRP A 112 -11.68 14.48 3.69
CA TRP A 112 -11.45 13.27 2.89
C TRP A 112 -12.38 12.13 3.28
N ALA A 113 -12.69 11.95 4.58
CA ALA A 113 -13.65 10.95 5.02
C ALA A 113 -15.06 11.25 4.51
N ALA A 114 -15.48 12.52 4.46
CA ALA A 114 -16.76 12.92 3.87
C ALA A 114 -16.81 12.63 2.37
N LEU A 115 -15.74 12.93 1.63
CA LEU A 115 -15.64 12.57 0.20
C LEU A 115 -15.64 11.05 -0.01
N ALA A 116 -14.97 10.30 0.87
CA ALA A 116 -14.99 8.85 0.83
C ALA A 116 -16.41 8.31 1.03
N ALA A 117 -17.14 8.80 2.03
CA ALA A 117 -18.53 8.41 2.28
C ALA A 117 -19.44 8.74 1.09
N ALA A 118 -19.29 9.92 0.48
CA ALA A 118 -20.04 10.29 -0.73
C ALA A 118 -19.72 9.37 -1.92
N GLY A 119 -18.43 9.08 -2.17
CA GLY A 119 -18.02 8.14 -3.21
C GLY A 119 -18.57 6.73 -2.95
N PHE A 120 -18.55 6.28 -1.70
CA PHE A 120 -19.10 4.98 -1.29
C PHE A 120 -20.62 4.92 -1.52
N HIS A 121 -21.34 5.99 -1.21
CA HIS A 121 -22.77 6.08 -1.48
C HIS A 121 -23.06 5.95 -3.00
N VAL A 122 -22.34 6.70 -3.83
CA VAL A 122 -22.46 6.60 -5.30
C VAL A 122 -22.08 5.19 -5.80
N ALA A 123 -21.15 4.51 -5.15
CA ALA A 123 -20.72 3.16 -5.52
C ALA A 123 -21.84 2.10 -5.40
N HIS A 124 -22.93 2.38 -4.67
CA HIS A 124 -24.11 1.50 -4.59
C HIS A 124 -25.04 1.59 -5.80
N ALA A 125 -24.77 2.52 -6.73
CA ALA A 125 -25.55 2.62 -7.97
C ALA A 125 -25.41 1.32 -8.79
N PRO A 126 -26.50 0.81 -9.38
CA PRO A 126 -26.45 -0.41 -10.20
C PRO A 126 -25.70 -0.20 -11.53
N GLN A 127 -25.57 1.05 -12.00
CA GLN A 127 -24.84 1.36 -13.22
C GLN A 127 -23.34 1.26 -13.00
N HIS A 128 -22.67 0.35 -13.73
CA HIS A 128 -21.24 0.07 -13.57
C HIS A 128 -20.35 1.31 -13.62
N LEU A 129 -20.64 2.28 -14.51
CA LEU A 129 -19.86 3.52 -14.61
C LEU A 129 -19.94 4.37 -13.34
N LEU A 130 -21.14 4.54 -12.77
CA LEU A 130 -21.32 5.28 -11.52
C LEU A 130 -20.70 4.51 -10.36
N ARG A 131 -20.90 3.18 -10.33
CA ARG A 131 -20.30 2.30 -9.32
C ARG A 131 -18.79 2.45 -9.26
N TRP A 132 -18.11 2.26 -10.39
CA TRP A 132 -16.65 2.32 -10.44
C TRP A 132 -16.13 3.75 -10.27
N GLY A 133 -16.85 4.76 -10.77
CA GLY A 133 -16.52 6.17 -10.52
C GLY A 133 -16.59 6.52 -9.03
N GLY A 134 -17.69 6.18 -8.36
CA GLY A 134 -17.87 6.35 -6.91
C GLY A 134 -16.82 5.56 -6.12
N GLY A 135 -16.54 4.32 -6.52
CA GLY A 135 -15.52 3.49 -5.90
C GLY A 135 -14.10 4.02 -6.05
N LEU A 136 -13.77 4.66 -7.18
CA LEU A 136 -12.48 5.33 -7.36
C LEU A 136 -12.33 6.52 -6.40
N VAL A 137 -13.38 7.34 -6.26
CA VAL A 137 -13.42 8.45 -5.29
C VAL A 137 -13.29 7.91 -3.87
N PHE A 138 -14.05 6.88 -3.52
CA PHE A 138 -14.01 6.21 -2.23
C PHE A 138 -12.60 5.71 -1.89
N ALA A 139 -11.98 4.95 -2.78
CA ALA A 139 -10.65 4.37 -2.54
C ALA A 139 -9.58 5.46 -2.37
N TYR A 140 -9.56 6.45 -3.27
CA TYR A 140 -8.60 7.56 -3.19
C TYR A 140 -8.77 8.35 -1.87
N ALA A 141 -10.01 8.76 -1.57
CA ALA A 141 -10.31 9.59 -0.42
C ALA A 141 -10.10 8.85 0.92
N THR A 142 -10.39 7.54 0.96
CA THR A 142 -10.15 6.70 2.16
C THR A 142 -8.66 6.62 2.48
N ILE A 143 -7.80 6.44 1.46
CA ILE A 143 -6.35 6.41 1.64
C ILE A 143 -5.83 7.77 2.15
N GLU A 144 -6.31 8.88 1.58
CA GLU A 144 -5.94 10.23 2.03
C GLU A 144 -6.40 10.51 3.46
N ALA A 145 -7.63 10.15 3.81
CA ALA A 145 -8.17 10.30 5.16
C ALA A 145 -7.35 9.50 6.17
N GLY A 146 -7.09 8.22 5.90
CA GLY A 146 -6.27 7.35 6.74
C GLY A 146 -4.86 7.89 6.93
N TYR A 147 -4.21 8.34 5.86
CA TYR A 147 -2.86 8.89 5.96
C TYR A 147 -2.81 10.24 6.69
N ALA A 148 -3.84 11.09 6.55
CA ALA A 148 -3.95 12.33 7.31
C ALA A 148 -4.07 12.05 8.82
N LEU A 149 -4.85 11.04 9.23
CA LEU A 149 -4.95 10.59 10.62
C LEU A 149 -3.62 10.05 11.14
N ILE A 150 -2.96 9.21 10.36
CA ILE A 150 -1.63 8.67 10.70
C ILE A 150 -0.62 9.81 10.85
N GLY A 151 -0.61 10.77 9.93
CA GLY A 151 0.22 11.96 10.00
C GLY A 151 -0.04 12.78 11.27
N ALA A 152 -1.31 13.00 11.63
CA ALA A 152 -1.69 13.68 12.87
C ALA A 152 -1.22 12.92 14.12
N ALA A 153 -1.32 11.58 14.12
CA ALA A 153 -0.82 10.74 15.21
C ALA A 153 0.71 10.84 15.35
N TYR A 154 1.48 10.75 14.26
CA TYR A 154 2.92 10.94 14.32
C TYR A 154 3.30 12.35 14.79
N ARG A 155 2.54 13.40 14.39
CA ARG A 155 2.75 14.78 14.85
C ARG A 155 2.52 14.93 16.35
N ALA A 156 1.48 14.29 16.88
CA ALA A 156 1.22 14.22 18.32
C ALA A 156 2.38 13.58 19.08
N LEU A 157 3.04 12.58 18.47
CA LEU A 157 4.22 11.90 19.01
C LEU A 157 5.54 12.65 18.78
N GLY A 158 5.54 13.84 18.17
CA GLY A 158 6.75 14.63 17.90
C GLY A 158 7.51 14.20 16.64
N PHE A 159 6.82 13.62 15.65
CA PHE A 159 7.39 13.18 14.39
C PHE A 159 6.66 13.73 13.16
N VAL A 160 7.39 13.85 12.07
CA VAL A 160 6.87 14.20 10.74
C VAL A 160 7.05 13.01 9.81
N ALA A 161 5.94 12.45 9.35
CA ALA A 161 5.95 11.47 8.28
C ALA A 161 6.18 12.16 6.92
N PRO A 162 6.89 11.52 5.97
CA PRO A 162 6.93 12.01 4.59
C PRO A 162 5.51 12.01 3.99
N PRO A 163 5.22 12.84 2.97
CA PRO A 163 3.93 12.79 2.31
C PRO A 163 3.73 11.44 1.60
N LEU A 164 2.53 10.85 1.73
CA LEU A 164 2.15 9.64 0.98
C LEU A 164 2.09 9.94 -0.52
N HIS A 165 1.41 11.03 -0.87
CA HIS A 165 1.15 11.46 -2.24
C HIS A 165 1.71 12.86 -2.52
N VAL A 166 2.03 13.11 -3.79
CA VAL A 166 2.38 14.44 -4.31
C VAL A 166 1.64 14.66 -5.62
N TRP A 167 0.44 15.23 -5.53
CA TRP A 167 -0.43 15.53 -6.69
C TRP A 167 -0.53 14.39 -7.71
N PRO A 168 -1.00 13.17 -7.34
CA PRO A 168 -1.07 12.03 -8.26
C PRO A 168 -1.92 12.34 -9.49
N VAL A 169 -3.01 13.08 -9.28
CA VAL A 169 -3.88 13.54 -10.34
C VAL A 169 -3.20 14.51 -11.30
N ALA A 170 -1.97 14.98 -11.10
CA ALA A 170 -1.25 15.84 -12.05
C ALA A 170 -0.23 15.07 -12.92
N SER A 171 -0.18 13.75 -12.80
CA SER A 171 0.74 12.89 -13.56
C SER A 171 0.54 13.03 -15.08
N LEU A 172 1.67 13.04 -15.81
CA LEU A 172 1.75 13.07 -17.27
C LEU A 172 2.26 11.74 -17.85
N SER A 173 2.46 10.73 -17.01
CA SER A 173 2.65 9.35 -17.42
C SER A 173 2.25 8.42 -16.28
N VAL A 174 1.91 7.18 -16.61
CA VAL A 174 1.70 6.10 -15.65
C VAL A 174 2.99 5.85 -14.85
N GLY A 175 4.15 5.92 -15.51
CA GLY A 175 5.44 5.84 -14.83
C GLY A 175 5.67 6.95 -13.80
N GLU A 176 5.27 8.19 -14.10
CA GLU A 176 5.35 9.32 -13.16
C GLU A 176 4.43 9.11 -11.96
N LEU A 177 3.19 8.67 -12.22
CA LEU A 177 2.19 8.38 -11.19
C LEU A 177 2.77 7.40 -10.15
N TRP A 178 3.13 6.19 -10.57
CA TRP A 178 3.60 5.13 -9.67
C TRP A 178 5.02 5.38 -9.14
N GLY A 179 5.89 5.97 -9.94
CA GLY A 179 7.31 6.14 -9.59
C GLY A 179 7.60 7.30 -8.63
N THR A 180 6.76 8.34 -8.65
CA THR A 180 7.08 9.62 -7.98
C THR A 180 5.93 10.26 -7.20
N ARG A 181 4.66 10.04 -7.58
CA ARG A 181 3.53 10.82 -7.03
C ARG A 181 2.59 10.02 -6.15
N TRP A 182 2.39 8.73 -6.43
CA TRP A 182 1.52 7.83 -5.69
C TRP A 182 2.31 6.95 -4.72
N ALA A 183 1.74 6.67 -3.54
CA ALA A 183 2.28 5.85 -2.45
C ALA A 183 3.82 5.91 -2.30
N ARG A 184 4.40 7.11 -2.21
CA ARG A 184 5.85 7.34 -2.30
C ARG A 184 6.70 6.45 -1.38
N PRO A 185 6.32 6.19 -0.11
CA PRO A 185 7.06 5.27 0.75
C PRO A 185 7.12 3.85 0.18
N VAL A 186 6.01 3.35 -0.39
CA VAL A 186 5.94 2.02 -1.03
C VAL A 186 6.79 2.00 -2.29
N SER A 187 6.68 3.03 -3.15
CA SER A 187 7.47 3.12 -4.38
C SER A 187 8.97 3.23 -4.09
N ALA A 188 9.37 3.94 -3.01
CA ALA A 188 10.74 3.97 -2.55
C ALA A 188 11.22 2.58 -2.08
N TRP A 189 10.39 1.86 -1.32
CA TRP A 189 10.70 0.51 -0.86
C TRP A 189 10.86 -0.47 -2.03
N LEU A 190 9.93 -0.48 -2.99
CA LEU A 190 10.01 -1.32 -4.20
C LEU A 190 11.24 -0.97 -5.05
N ARG A 191 11.60 0.31 -5.14
CA ARG A 191 12.81 0.74 -5.85
C ARG A 191 14.07 0.16 -5.24
N GLU A 192 14.17 0.15 -3.91
CA GLU A 192 15.35 -0.39 -3.19
C GLU A 192 15.38 -1.92 -3.18
N ASN A 193 14.20 -2.56 -3.07
CA ASN A 193 14.11 -3.99 -2.87
C ASN A 193 13.97 -4.80 -4.16
N CYS A 194 13.33 -4.24 -5.19
CA CYS A 194 13.04 -4.94 -6.44
C CYS A 194 13.85 -4.36 -7.61
N PHE A 195 13.77 -3.04 -7.84
CA PHE A 195 14.36 -2.41 -9.02
C PHE A 195 15.89 -2.31 -8.97
N ARG A 196 16.44 -1.63 -7.96
CA ARG A 196 17.88 -1.34 -7.85
C ARG A 196 18.76 -2.60 -7.91
N PRO A 197 18.43 -3.71 -7.23
CA PRO A 197 19.26 -4.92 -7.30
C PRO A 197 19.41 -5.50 -8.71
N LEU A 198 18.35 -5.46 -9.52
CA LEU A 198 18.38 -5.96 -10.90
C LEU A 198 18.94 -4.92 -11.88
N ALA A 199 18.63 -3.63 -11.68
CA ALA A 199 19.19 -2.54 -12.48
C ALA A 199 20.73 -2.48 -12.38
N ARG A 200 21.29 -2.68 -11.17
CA ARG A 200 22.76 -2.75 -10.97
C ARG A 200 23.42 -3.93 -11.68
N ARG A 201 22.65 -4.96 -12.05
CA ARG A 201 23.09 -6.12 -12.83
C ARG A 201 22.80 -5.98 -14.33
N GLY A 202 22.45 -4.79 -14.80
CA GLY A 202 22.14 -4.54 -16.21
C GLY A 202 20.73 -4.93 -16.64
N HIS A 203 19.82 -5.27 -15.69
CA HIS A 203 18.45 -5.70 -15.99
C HIS A 203 17.37 -4.77 -15.40
N PRO A 204 17.35 -3.47 -15.77
CA PRO A 204 16.41 -2.50 -15.18
C PRO A 204 14.94 -2.83 -15.50
N MET A 205 14.64 -3.38 -16.67
CA MET A 205 13.26 -3.73 -17.05
C MET A 205 12.72 -4.89 -16.20
N LEU A 206 13.56 -5.90 -15.92
CA LEU A 206 13.19 -6.98 -14.99
C LEU A 206 12.98 -6.44 -13.58
N GLY A 207 13.83 -5.49 -13.14
CA GLY A 207 13.65 -4.78 -11.87
C GLY A 207 12.32 -4.06 -11.75
N LEU A 208 11.88 -3.41 -12.84
CA LEU A 208 10.60 -2.71 -12.89
C LEU A 208 9.43 -3.69 -12.82
N LEU A 209 9.46 -4.75 -13.64
CA LEU A 209 8.45 -5.80 -13.64
C LEU A 209 8.33 -6.49 -12.28
N LEU A 210 9.46 -6.82 -11.65
CA LEU A 210 9.48 -7.39 -10.31
C LEU A 210 8.81 -6.46 -9.28
N GLY A 211 9.02 -5.15 -9.39
CA GLY A 211 8.35 -4.17 -8.53
C GLY A 211 6.83 -4.21 -8.67
N PHE A 212 6.31 -4.28 -9.90
CA PHE A 212 4.88 -4.41 -10.15
C PHE A 212 4.32 -5.77 -9.72
N VAL A 213 5.03 -6.88 -9.93
CA VAL A 213 4.62 -8.21 -9.44
C VAL A 213 4.57 -8.25 -7.91
N ALA A 214 5.58 -7.69 -7.24
CA ALA A 214 5.60 -7.60 -5.78
C ALA A 214 4.46 -6.73 -5.25
N SER A 215 4.18 -5.60 -5.91
CA SER A 215 3.03 -4.75 -5.58
C SER A 215 1.70 -5.47 -5.82
N ALA A 216 1.56 -6.17 -6.94
CA ALA A 216 0.38 -6.95 -7.30
C ALA A 216 0.10 -8.02 -6.24
N GLY A 217 1.10 -8.80 -5.84
CA GLY A 217 0.98 -9.80 -4.77
C GLY A 217 0.61 -9.18 -3.42
N GLY A 218 1.23 -8.04 -3.07
CA GLY A 218 0.95 -7.32 -1.83
C GLY A 218 -0.48 -6.79 -1.70
N HIS A 219 -1.17 -6.52 -2.82
CA HIS A 219 -2.56 -6.08 -2.83
C HIS A 219 -3.56 -7.23 -3.08
N ALA A 220 -3.19 -8.19 -3.92
CA ALA A 220 -4.03 -9.35 -4.22
C ALA A 220 -4.18 -10.27 -3.01
N TYR A 221 -3.14 -10.42 -2.18
CA TYR A 221 -3.21 -11.27 -1.00
C TYR A 221 -4.26 -10.79 0.03
N PRO A 222 -4.28 -9.51 0.47
CA PRO A 222 -5.36 -9.01 1.34
C PRO A 222 -6.76 -9.25 0.77
N VAL A 223 -6.93 -9.08 -0.54
CA VAL A 223 -8.20 -9.38 -1.22
C VAL A 223 -8.50 -10.88 -1.19
N ARG A 224 -7.50 -11.75 -1.40
CA ARG A 224 -7.66 -13.21 -1.36
C ARG A 224 -8.11 -13.72 0.01
N VAL A 225 -7.60 -13.13 1.09
CA VAL A 225 -8.00 -13.50 2.46
C VAL A 225 -9.39 -12.98 2.78
N ALA A 226 -9.72 -11.76 2.31
CA ALA A 226 -11.00 -11.13 2.55
C ALA A 226 -12.14 -11.77 1.72
N LEU A 227 -11.86 -12.13 0.47
CA LEU A 227 -12.84 -12.56 -0.53
C LEU A 227 -12.40 -13.89 -1.18
N ASP A 228 -12.46 -13.98 -2.51
CA ASP A 228 -12.19 -15.16 -3.32
C ASP A 228 -11.02 -14.96 -4.30
N LEU A 229 -10.69 -16.01 -5.05
CA LEU A 229 -9.60 -16.00 -6.02
C LEU A 229 -9.88 -15.07 -7.23
N PRO A 230 -11.09 -15.04 -7.83
CA PRO A 230 -11.40 -14.09 -8.90
C PRO A 230 -11.15 -12.62 -8.52
N MET A 231 -11.61 -12.18 -7.35
CA MET A 231 -11.38 -10.80 -6.90
C MET A 231 -9.90 -10.51 -6.66
N ALA A 232 -9.16 -11.48 -6.10
CA ALA A 232 -7.71 -11.36 -5.93
C ALA A 232 -6.98 -11.29 -7.29
N ALA A 233 -7.42 -12.07 -8.28
CA ALA A 233 -6.87 -12.07 -9.62
C ALA A 233 -7.13 -10.74 -10.35
N MET A 234 -8.31 -10.13 -10.18
CA MET A 234 -8.58 -8.78 -10.69
C MET A 234 -7.62 -7.75 -10.09
N MET A 235 -7.47 -7.75 -8.76
CA MET A 235 -6.54 -6.84 -8.06
C MET A 235 -5.09 -7.06 -8.51
N PHE A 236 -4.68 -8.31 -8.71
CA PHE A 236 -3.36 -8.66 -9.25
C PHE A 236 -3.17 -8.14 -10.68
N ALA A 237 -4.17 -8.38 -11.55
CA ALA A 237 -4.17 -7.96 -12.94
C ALA A 237 -4.06 -6.45 -13.09
N PHE A 238 -4.71 -5.66 -12.21
CA PHE A 238 -4.59 -4.20 -12.20
C PHE A 238 -3.11 -3.77 -12.19
N PHE A 239 -2.33 -4.23 -11.22
CA PHE A 239 -0.93 -3.83 -11.09
C PHE A 239 -0.04 -4.36 -12.23
N LEU A 240 -0.32 -5.55 -12.77
CA LEU A 240 0.39 -6.04 -13.95
C LEU A 240 0.13 -5.18 -15.18
N VAL A 241 -1.13 -4.83 -15.43
CA VAL A 241 -1.53 -3.94 -16.53
C VAL A 241 -0.84 -2.59 -16.40
N GLN A 242 -0.76 -2.03 -15.19
CA GLN A 242 0.00 -0.79 -14.94
C GLN A 242 1.48 -0.95 -15.31
N GLY A 243 2.12 -2.05 -14.91
CA GLY A 243 3.51 -2.34 -15.27
C GLY A 243 3.75 -2.44 -16.77
N VAL A 244 2.84 -3.09 -17.50
CA VAL A 244 2.86 -3.16 -18.97
C VAL A 244 2.76 -1.75 -19.57
N PHE A 245 1.84 -0.91 -19.10
CA PHE A 245 1.72 0.46 -19.62
C PHE A 245 2.95 1.33 -19.36
N VAL A 246 3.63 1.19 -18.22
CA VAL A 246 4.92 1.87 -17.99
C VAL A 246 5.98 1.44 -19.01
N LEU A 247 6.04 0.14 -19.35
CA LEU A 247 6.95 -0.35 -20.38
C LEU A 247 6.59 0.19 -21.77
N LEU A 248 5.30 0.21 -22.10
CA LEU A 248 4.80 0.76 -23.36
C LEU A 248 5.11 2.25 -23.48
N GLU A 249 4.91 3.05 -22.43
CA GLU A 249 5.27 4.48 -22.41
C GLU A 249 6.75 4.71 -22.74
N SER A 250 7.62 3.87 -22.21
CA SER A 250 9.06 3.91 -22.48
C SER A 250 9.36 3.57 -23.95
N ARG A 251 8.75 2.51 -24.49
CA ARG A 251 8.95 2.05 -25.87
C ARG A 251 8.38 3.02 -26.92
N LEU A 252 7.23 3.62 -26.63
CA LEU A 252 6.56 4.59 -27.52
C LEU A 252 7.18 5.98 -27.44
N GLY A 253 8.14 6.20 -26.54
CA GLY A 253 8.74 7.53 -26.32
C GLY A 253 7.70 8.56 -25.86
N ALA A 254 6.73 8.14 -25.04
CA ALA A 254 5.61 8.98 -24.62
C ALA A 254 6.03 10.26 -23.88
N SER A 255 7.26 10.30 -23.36
CA SER A 255 7.88 11.50 -22.79
C SER A 255 7.99 12.66 -23.79
N ARG A 256 8.07 12.38 -25.09
CA ARG A 256 8.19 13.36 -26.18
C ARG A 256 6.83 13.86 -26.70
N TRP A 257 5.74 13.23 -26.30
CA TRP A 257 4.41 13.65 -26.75
C TRP A 257 4.03 15.03 -26.17
N PRO A 258 3.19 15.81 -26.87
CA PRO A 258 2.62 17.02 -26.32
C PRO A 258 1.90 16.76 -24.98
N ARG A 259 1.97 17.73 -24.06
CA ARG A 259 1.40 17.61 -22.72
C ARG A 259 -0.07 17.14 -22.69
N PRO A 260 -0.98 17.63 -23.57
CA PRO A 260 -2.36 17.15 -23.60
C PRO A 260 -2.47 15.66 -23.93
N ALA A 261 -1.68 15.16 -24.90
CA ALA A 261 -1.69 13.76 -25.31
C ALA A 261 -1.21 12.83 -24.19
N ARG A 262 -0.11 13.21 -23.52
CA ARG A 262 0.40 12.52 -22.33
C ARG A 262 -0.63 12.44 -21.20
N ARG A 263 -1.32 13.54 -21.00
CA ARG A 263 -2.36 13.66 -19.98
C ARG A 263 -3.55 12.76 -20.29
N ALA A 264 -4.07 12.85 -21.51
CA ALA A 264 -5.16 12.00 -21.99
C ALA A 264 -4.79 10.52 -21.87
N TRP A 265 -3.60 10.13 -22.32
CA TRP A 265 -3.09 8.76 -22.18
C TRP A 265 -3.11 8.27 -20.74
N THR A 266 -2.53 9.04 -19.80
CA THR A 266 -2.44 8.63 -18.39
C THR A 266 -3.82 8.48 -17.77
N VAL A 267 -4.72 9.43 -18.02
CA VAL A 267 -6.10 9.41 -17.50
C VAL A 267 -6.87 8.23 -18.08
N THR A 268 -6.80 8.01 -19.39
CA THR A 268 -7.46 6.89 -20.05
C THR A 268 -7.00 5.56 -19.50
N VAL A 269 -5.68 5.34 -19.36
CA VAL A 269 -5.13 4.10 -18.79
C VAL A 269 -5.65 3.89 -17.36
N MET A 270 -5.63 4.93 -16.53
CA MET A 270 -6.08 4.81 -15.14
C MET A 270 -7.57 4.54 -15.03
N ILE A 271 -8.42 5.23 -15.81
CA ILE A 271 -9.86 5.02 -15.79
C ILE A 271 -10.20 3.64 -16.34
N ALA A 272 -9.68 3.27 -17.50
CA ALA A 272 -10.00 2.00 -18.16
C ALA A 272 -9.60 0.78 -17.34
N SER A 273 -8.48 0.86 -16.61
CA SER A 273 -8.02 -0.23 -15.75
C SER A 273 -8.58 -0.16 -14.31
N SER A 274 -9.14 0.96 -13.87
CA SER A 274 -9.64 1.13 -12.50
C SER A 274 -10.63 0.07 -12.02
N PRO A 275 -11.54 -0.51 -12.85
CA PRO A 275 -12.45 -1.55 -12.37
C PRO A 275 -11.73 -2.77 -11.79
N LEU A 276 -10.54 -3.10 -12.29
CA LEU A 276 -9.72 -4.21 -11.80
C LEU A 276 -9.27 -4.01 -10.34
N PHE A 277 -9.15 -2.75 -9.89
CA PHE A 277 -8.80 -2.39 -8.52
C PHE A 277 -10.04 -2.09 -7.67
N VAL A 278 -10.96 -1.30 -8.23
CA VAL A 278 -12.09 -0.73 -7.50
C VAL A 278 -13.13 -1.77 -7.15
N GLU A 279 -13.46 -2.70 -8.06
CA GLU A 279 -14.47 -3.72 -7.77
C GLU A 279 -14.07 -4.63 -6.59
N PRO A 280 -12.84 -5.20 -6.55
CA PRO A 280 -12.42 -5.94 -5.36
C PRO A 280 -12.38 -5.09 -4.09
N ALA A 281 -11.93 -3.83 -4.17
CA ALA A 281 -11.87 -2.95 -3.00
C ALA A 281 -13.26 -2.65 -2.42
N LEU A 282 -14.25 -2.40 -3.29
CA LEU A 282 -15.65 -2.19 -2.90
C LEU A 282 -16.24 -3.43 -2.23
N ARG A 283 -15.98 -4.63 -2.77
CA ARG A 283 -16.48 -5.87 -2.17
C ARG A 283 -15.83 -6.17 -0.82
N VAL A 284 -14.55 -5.84 -0.61
CA VAL A 284 -13.87 -6.01 0.69
C VAL A 284 -14.56 -5.21 1.79
N VAL A 285 -15.05 -4.01 1.47
CA VAL A 285 -15.74 -3.13 2.42
C VAL A 285 -17.25 -3.40 2.50
N GLY A 286 -17.75 -4.43 1.83
CA GLY A 286 -19.15 -4.87 1.88
C GLY A 286 -20.10 -4.10 0.97
N CYS A 287 -19.60 -3.39 -0.04
CA CYS A 287 -20.45 -2.86 -1.10
C CYS A 287 -20.87 -4.03 -2.02
N PRO A 288 -22.17 -4.27 -2.21
CA PRO A 288 -22.69 -5.41 -2.98
C PRO A 288 -22.25 -5.35 -4.44
#